data_AF-A0A431K5N3-F1
#
_entry.id   AF-A0A431K5N3-F1
#
_cell.length_a   1.000
_cell.length_b   1.000
_cell.length_c   1.000
_cell.angle_alpha   90.00
_cell.angle_beta   90.00
_cell.angle_gamma   90.00
#
_symmetry.space_group_name_H-M   'P 1'
#
loop_
_entity.id
_entity.type
_entity.pdbx_description
1 polymer ?
#
loop_
_entity_poly.entity_id
_entity_poly.type
_entity_poly.pdbx_seq_one_letter_code
_entity_poly.pdbx_strand_id
1 'polypeptide(L)'
;RAAGLDPIFLLAPTSTEQRFADVAAAGSGYIYYVSLKGVTGSATLDLDEVARRIPVIREKVGMPVGVGFGIRDAETAARIAGLADAVVIGSRIIEEIEQSAHGEAPARVQAFIRAIREAIDAAGEQQ
;
A
#
# COMPACT_ATOMS: atom_id res chain seq x y z
N ARG A 1 17.17 12.69 8.86
CA ARG A 1 16.65 11.86 9.98
C ARG A 1 16.92 12.54 11.30
N ALA A 2 15.91 13.19 11.91
CA ALA A 2 16.00 13.62 13.29
C ALA A 2 15.65 12.43 14.20
N ALA A 3 16.41 12.23 15.29
CA ALA A 3 16.17 11.17 16.27
C ALA A 3 16.12 9.72 15.72
N GLY A 4 16.72 9.46 14.55
CA GLY A 4 16.71 8.12 13.93
C GLY A 4 15.37 7.70 13.32
N LEU A 5 14.42 8.62 13.13
CA LEU A 5 13.12 8.33 12.52
C LEU A 5 13.12 8.60 11.02
N ASP A 6 12.45 7.72 10.27
CA ASP A 6 12.17 7.85 8.84
C ASP A 6 10.84 8.59 8.61
N PRO A 7 10.83 9.80 8.01
CA PRO A 7 9.59 10.44 7.59
C PRO A 7 9.00 9.77 6.34
N ILE A 8 7.95 8.99 6.55
CA ILE A 8 7.15 8.36 5.49
C ILE A 8 6.15 9.37 4.94
N PHE A 9 6.40 9.86 3.72
CA PHE A 9 5.51 10.82 3.08
C PHE A 9 4.49 10.15 2.14
N LEU A 10 3.34 10.82 2.00
CA LEU A 10 2.30 10.42 1.08
C LEU A 10 2.45 11.12 -0.27
N LEU A 11 2.25 10.34 -1.34
CA LEU A 11 2.03 10.82 -2.70
C LEU A 11 0.72 10.27 -3.24
N ALA A 12 0.10 11.02 -4.15
CA ALA A 12 -1.18 10.69 -4.75
C ALA A 12 -1.18 11.00 -6.27
N PRO A 13 -2.17 10.55 -7.04
CA PRO A 13 -2.31 10.91 -8.45
C PRO A 13 -2.28 12.42 -8.71
N THR A 14 -2.83 13.20 -7.78
CA THR A 14 -2.93 14.66 -7.84
C THR A 14 -1.71 15.41 -7.30
N SER A 15 -0.68 14.69 -6.82
CA SER A 15 0.56 15.33 -6.34
C SER A 15 1.29 16.03 -7.48
N THR A 16 1.72 17.27 -7.23
CA THR A 16 2.42 18.13 -8.19
C THR A 16 3.91 17.80 -8.27
N GLU A 17 4.59 18.22 -9.35
CA GLU A 17 6.05 18.06 -9.49
C GLU A 17 6.82 18.63 -8.28
N GLN A 18 6.42 19.79 -7.77
CA GLN A 18 7.02 20.36 -6.56
C GLN A 18 6.89 19.43 -5.37
N ARG A 19 5.72 18.79 -5.20
CA ARG A 19 5.51 17.82 -4.11
C ARG A 19 6.43 16.60 -4.23
N PHE A 20 6.68 16.12 -5.45
CA PHE A 20 7.66 15.05 -5.68
C PHE A 20 9.06 15.48 -5.26
N ALA A 21 9.49 16.68 -5.65
CA ALA A 21 10.80 17.22 -5.26
C ALA A 21 10.95 17.39 -3.74
N ASP A 22 9.93 17.94 -3.07
CA ASP A 22 9.93 18.11 -1.62
C ASP A 22 10.03 16.76 -0.89
N VAL A 23 9.26 15.77 -1.36
CA VAL A 23 9.27 14.41 -0.81
C VAL A 23 10.61 13.72 -1.06
N ALA A 24 11.21 13.89 -2.23
CA ALA A 24 12.53 13.34 -2.54
C ALA A 24 13.62 13.94 -1.64
N ALA A 25 13.54 15.23 -1.33
CA ALA A 25 14.52 15.92 -0.50
C ALA A 25 14.39 15.61 1.00
N ALA A 26 13.16 15.42 1.49
CA ALA A 26 12.89 15.29 2.93
C ALA A 26 12.57 13.85 3.39
N GLY A 27 12.13 12.99 2.48
CA GLY A 27 11.66 11.64 2.78
C GLY A 27 12.78 10.63 3.00
N SER A 28 12.48 9.57 3.76
CA SER A 28 13.32 8.38 3.84
C SER A 28 12.50 7.16 4.27
N GLY A 29 13.09 5.96 4.17
CA GLY A 29 12.36 4.71 4.38
C GLY A 29 11.63 4.29 3.11
N TYR A 30 10.39 4.73 2.94
CA TYR A 30 9.56 4.46 1.75
C TYR A 30 8.53 5.56 1.53
N ILE A 31 7.93 5.58 0.33
CA ILE A 31 6.79 6.44 0.00
C ILE A 31 5.48 5.67 0.14
N TYR A 32 4.51 6.26 0.82
CA TYR A 32 3.14 5.76 0.81
C TYR A 32 2.38 6.37 -0.37
N TYR A 33 2.17 5.59 -1.43
CA TYR A 33 1.31 5.99 -2.54
C TYR A 33 -0.17 5.64 -2.25
N VAL A 34 -1.02 6.67 -2.26
CA VAL A 34 -2.48 6.53 -2.09
C VAL A 34 -3.17 6.60 -3.45
N SER A 35 -3.83 5.52 -3.88
CA SER A 35 -4.62 5.52 -5.11
C SER A 35 -6.00 6.11 -4.83
N LEU A 36 -6.24 7.34 -5.29
CA LEU A 36 -7.35 8.21 -4.86
C LEU A 36 -8.66 8.12 -5.67
N LYS A 37 -8.84 7.15 -6.57
CA LYS A 37 -10.19 6.91 -7.12
C LYS A 37 -11.06 6.19 -6.08
N GLY A 38 -11.56 6.94 -5.09
CA GLY A 38 -12.33 6.36 -3.98
C GLY A 38 -13.21 7.28 -3.14
N VAL A 39 -13.39 8.56 -3.48
CA VAL A 39 -14.36 9.45 -2.77
C VAL A 39 -15.73 9.56 -3.46
N THR A 40 -15.98 8.81 -4.54
CA THR A 40 -17.30 8.76 -5.20
C THR A 40 -17.68 7.32 -5.56
N GLY A 41 -18.47 6.67 -4.71
CA GLY A 41 -19.45 5.64 -5.08
C GLY A 41 -19.01 4.26 -5.57
N SER A 42 -17.78 4.06 -6.06
CA SER A 42 -17.29 2.76 -6.54
C SER A 42 -15.80 2.61 -6.27
N ALA A 43 -15.47 2.06 -5.10
CA ALA A 43 -14.12 1.97 -4.54
C ALA A 43 -13.30 0.80 -5.11
N THR A 44 -13.13 0.73 -6.43
CA THR A 44 -12.23 -0.26 -7.05
C THR A 44 -10.87 0.36 -7.31
N LEU A 45 -9.82 -0.30 -6.81
CA LEU A 45 -8.45 0.05 -7.09
C LEU A 45 -8.16 -0.05 -8.60
N ASP A 46 -7.66 1.05 -9.20
CA ASP A 46 -7.23 1.08 -10.59
C ASP A 46 -5.79 0.53 -10.70
N LEU A 47 -5.67 -0.78 -10.90
CA LEU A 47 -4.37 -1.47 -10.98
C LEU A 47 -3.52 -0.99 -12.17
N ASP A 48 -4.14 -0.62 -13.28
CA ASP A 48 -3.42 -0.12 -14.45
C ASP A 48 -2.80 1.26 -14.17
N GLU A 49 -3.52 2.12 -13.45
CA GLU A 49 -2.97 3.40 -12.99
C GLU A 49 -1.79 3.17 -12.03
N VAL A 50 -1.91 2.24 -11.09
CA VAL A 50 -0.83 1.88 -10.17
C VAL A 50 0.40 1.40 -10.95
N ALA A 51 0.23 0.48 -11.90
CA ALA A 51 1.30 -0.05 -12.74
C ALA A 51 2.03 1.05 -13.54
N ARG A 52 1.30 2.05 -14.05
CA ARG A 52 1.90 3.20 -14.76
C ARG A 52 2.63 4.17 -13.83
N ARG A 53 2.13 4.36 -12.60
CA ARG A 53 2.61 5.43 -11.71
C ARG A 53 3.80 5.02 -10.87
N ILE A 54 3.88 3.78 -10.41
CA ILE A 54 4.97 3.34 -9.52
C ILE A 54 6.36 3.57 -10.12
N PRO A 55 6.65 3.20 -11.39
CA PRO A 55 7.98 3.44 -11.97
C PRO A 55 8.37 4.92 -11.98
N VAL A 56 7.42 5.80 -12.32
CA VAL A 56 7.63 7.26 -12.34
C VAL A 56 7.87 7.80 -10.94
N ILE A 57 7.16 7.28 -9.93
CA ILE A 57 7.37 7.68 -8.54
C ILE A 57 8.77 7.27 -8.10
N ARG A 58 9.15 6.01 -8.30
CA ARG A 58 10.48 5.49 -7.96
C ARG A 58 11.59 6.32 -8.61
N GLU A 59 11.46 6.66 -9.89
CA GLU A 59 12.43 7.50 -10.61
C GLU A 59 12.58 8.88 -9.98
N LYS A 60 11.47 9.53 -9.61
CA LYS A 60 11.48 10.90 -9.08
C LYS A 60 11.93 11.01 -7.63
N VAL A 61 11.61 10.00 -6.81
CA VAL A 61 11.85 10.05 -5.35
C VAL A 61 13.00 9.19 -4.87
N GLY A 62 13.46 8.23 -5.69
CA GLY A 62 14.58 7.34 -5.35
C GLY A 62 14.35 6.43 -4.16
N MET A 63 13.10 6.17 -3.77
CA MET A 63 12.73 5.34 -2.60
C MET A 63 11.74 4.24 -2.99
N PRO A 64 11.68 3.13 -2.21
CA PRO A 64 10.63 2.12 -2.35
C PRO A 64 9.23 2.74 -2.23
N VAL A 65 8.26 2.18 -2.96
CA VAL A 65 6.88 2.64 -3.00
C VAL A 65 5.96 1.58 -2.43
N GLY A 66 5.36 1.90 -1.30
CA GLY A 66 4.25 1.13 -0.73
C GLY A 66 2.92 1.65 -1.26
N VAL A 67 2.04 0.76 -1.71
CA VAL A 67 0.70 1.12 -2.15
C VAL A 67 -0.29 0.78 -1.05
N GLY A 68 -1.13 1.74 -0.70
CA GLY A 68 -2.30 1.51 0.13
C GLY A 68 -3.55 2.11 -0.50
N PHE A 69 -4.69 1.78 0.10
CA PHE A 69 -6.06 2.12 -0.29
C PHE A 69 -6.78 1.04 -1.14
N GLY A 70 -7.96 0.62 -0.70
CA GLY A 70 -8.83 -0.31 -1.44
C GLY A 70 -8.42 -1.79 -1.43
N ILE A 71 -7.36 -2.17 -0.72
CA ILE A 71 -6.86 -3.55 -0.68
C ILE A 71 -7.64 -4.34 0.37
N ARG A 72 -8.43 -5.32 -0.08
CA ARG A 72 -9.41 -6.03 0.78
C ARG A 72 -9.27 -7.56 0.76
N ASP A 73 -8.52 -8.11 -0.19
CA ASP A 73 -8.38 -9.54 -0.41
C ASP A 73 -6.97 -9.90 -0.91
N ALA A 74 -6.68 -11.20 -0.89
CA ALA A 74 -5.37 -11.78 -1.19
C ALA A 74 -5.00 -11.65 -2.68
N GLU A 75 -5.99 -11.78 -3.57
CA GLU A 75 -5.79 -11.67 -5.02
C GLU A 75 -5.34 -10.25 -5.41
N THR A 76 -6.00 -9.24 -4.85
CA THR A 76 -5.66 -7.83 -5.05
C THR A 76 -4.30 -7.50 -4.44
N ALA A 77 -4.01 -8.00 -3.24
CA ALA A 77 -2.70 -7.81 -2.61
C ALA A 77 -1.56 -8.42 -3.43
N ALA A 78 -1.72 -9.64 -3.95
CA ALA A 78 -0.73 -10.31 -4.79
C ALA A 78 -0.45 -9.54 -6.10
N ARG A 79 -1.51 -9.05 -6.77
CA ARG A 79 -1.38 -8.22 -7.97
C ARG A 79 -0.60 -6.93 -7.70
N ILE A 80 -0.86 -6.26 -6.59
CA ILE A 80 -0.14 -5.03 -6.21
C ILE A 80 1.31 -5.34 -5.85
N ALA A 81 1.58 -6.44 -5.15
CA ALA A 81 2.92 -6.82 -4.76
C ALA A 81 3.83 -7.10 -5.97
N GLY A 82 3.26 -7.52 -7.12
CA GLY A 82 4.00 -7.61 -8.38
C GLY A 82 4.36 -6.26 -9.02
N LEU A 83 3.80 -5.15 -8.51
CA LEU A 83 4.01 -3.80 -9.05
C LEU A 83 4.77 -2.89 -8.06
N ALA A 84 4.50 -3.05 -6.77
CA ALA A 84 4.94 -2.18 -5.67
C ALA A 84 5.93 -2.89 -4.73
N ASP A 85 6.67 -2.11 -3.95
CA ASP A 85 7.63 -2.63 -2.97
C ASP A 85 6.94 -3.06 -1.66
N ALA A 86 5.75 -2.53 -1.39
CA ALA A 86 4.94 -2.89 -0.23
C ALA A 86 3.44 -2.75 -0.50
N VAL A 87 2.65 -3.53 0.25
CA VAL A 87 1.18 -3.53 0.26
C VAL A 87 0.73 -3.08 1.66
N VAL A 88 -0.09 -2.03 1.74
CA VAL A 88 -0.58 -1.49 3.01
C VAL A 88 -2.09 -1.71 3.15
N ILE A 89 -2.48 -2.48 4.17
CA ILE A 89 -3.87 -2.84 4.46
C ILE A 89 -4.26 -2.29 5.83
N GLY A 90 -5.26 -1.41 5.88
CA GLY A 90 -5.73 -0.77 7.11
C GLY A 90 -7.19 -1.12 7.43
N SER A 91 -8.12 -0.55 6.65
CA SER A 91 -9.56 -0.69 6.91
C SER A 91 -10.03 -2.13 7.02
N ARG A 92 -9.54 -3.04 6.16
CA ARG A 92 -9.92 -4.45 6.23
C ARG A 92 -9.45 -5.13 7.53
N ILE A 93 -8.27 -4.78 8.05
CA ILE A 93 -7.79 -5.29 9.35
C ILE A 93 -8.69 -4.77 10.49
N ILE A 94 -9.07 -3.49 10.44
CA ILE A 94 -9.97 -2.90 11.43
C ILE A 94 -11.33 -3.60 11.39
N GLU A 95 -11.89 -3.85 10.21
CA GLU A 95 -13.14 -4.61 10.05
C GLU A 95 -13.04 -6.02 10.64
N GLU A 96 -11.92 -6.72 10.46
CA GLU A 96 -11.69 -8.03 11.10
C GLU A 96 -11.75 -7.94 12.63
N ILE A 97 -11.18 -6.87 13.21
CA ILE A 97 -11.21 -6.62 14.65
C ILE A 97 -12.65 -6.31 15.11
N GLU A 98 -13.34 -5.41 14.41
CA GLU A 98 -14.70 -4.98 14.76
C GLU A 98 -15.74 -6.12 14.66
N GLN A 99 -15.54 -7.06 13.73
CA GLN A 99 -16.42 -8.21 13.54
C GLN A 99 -16.07 -9.41 14.44
N SER A 100 -15.03 -9.30 15.25
CA SER A 100 -14.60 -10.39 16.13
C SER A 100 -15.36 -10.37 17.45
N ALA A 101 -15.69 -11.56 17.98
CA ALA A 101 -16.09 -11.66 19.38
C ALA A 101 -14.92 -11.32 20.31
N HIS A 102 -15.23 -11.03 21.58
CA HIS A 102 -14.21 -10.71 22.58
C HIS A 102 -13.16 -11.82 22.69
N GLY A 103 -11.88 -11.47 22.50
CA GLY A 103 -10.76 -12.40 22.52
C GLY A 103 -10.44 -13.09 21.18
N GLU A 104 -11.29 -12.97 20.16
CA GLU A 104 -11.08 -13.63 18.85
C GLU A 104 -10.33 -12.77 17.83
N ALA A 105 -10.25 -11.46 18.05
CA ALA A 105 -9.66 -10.51 17.10
C ALA A 105 -8.22 -10.86 16.66
N PRO A 106 -7.30 -11.27 17.55
CA PRO A 106 -5.96 -11.67 17.12
C PRO A 106 -5.96 -12.85 16.15
N ALA A 107 -6.81 -13.86 16.40
CA ALA A 107 -6.89 -15.05 15.55
C ALA A 107 -7.50 -14.74 14.17
N ARG A 108 -8.56 -13.91 14.11
CA ARG A 108 -9.15 -13.46 12.85
C ARG A 108 -8.19 -12.63 12.02
N VAL A 109 -7.54 -11.63 12.62
CA VAL A 109 -6.54 -10.81 11.92
C VAL A 109 -5.37 -11.66 11.44
N GLN A 110 -4.89 -12.60 12.25
CA GLN A 110 -3.82 -13.52 11.84
C GLN A 110 -4.24 -14.38 10.64
N ALA A 111 -5.44 -14.96 10.65
CA ALA A 111 -5.94 -15.77 9.54
C ALA A 111 -6.05 -14.95 8.24
N PHE A 112 -6.58 -13.73 8.34
CA PHE A 112 -6.66 -12.80 7.21
C PHE A 112 -5.27 -12.47 6.65
N ILE A 113 -4.34 -12.01 7.48
CA ILE A 113 -3.00 -11.60 7.04
C ILE A 113 -2.18 -12.79 6.53
N ARG A 114 -2.38 -13.99 7.08
CA ARG A 114 -1.76 -15.22 6.56
C ARG A 114 -2.16 -15.49 5.11
N ALA A 115 -3.46 -15.45 4.81
CA ALA A 115 -3.95 -15.65 3.44
C ALA A 115 -3.40 -14.59 2.47
N ILE A 116 -3.29 -13.32 2.91
CA ILE A 116 -2.62 -12.26 2.11
C ILE A 116 -1.16 -12.62 1.84
N ARG A 117 -0.40 -12.99 2.87
CA ARG A 117 1.03 -13.29 2.78
C ARG A 117 1.29 -14.47 1.85
N GLU A 118 0.55 -15.56 2.02
CA GLU A 118 0.65 -16.76 1.18
C GLU A 118 0.40 -16.45 -0.31
N ALA A 119 -0.59 -15.61 -0.61
CA ALA A 119 -0.87 -15.22 -2.00
C ALA A 119 0.25 -14.35 -2.60
N ILE A 120 0.84 -13.44 -1.82
CA ILE A 120 1.97 -12.63 -2.30
C ILE A 120 3.21 -13.51 -2.52
N ASP A 121 3.50 -14.43 -1.61
CA ASP A 121 4.64 -15.35 -1.74
C ASP A 121 4.50 -16.26 -2.97
N ALA A 122 3.32 -16.86 -3.16
CA ALA A 122 3.04 -17.70 -4.32
C ALA A 122 3.16 -16.94 -5.65
N ALA A 123 2.77 -15.65 -5.68
CA ALA A 123 2.91 -14.81 -6.87
C ALA A 123 4.38 -14.45 -7.16
N GLY A 124 5.19 -14.28 -6.12
CA GLY A 124 6.62 -13.97 -6.24
C GLY A 124 7.46 -15.16 -6.73
N GLU A 125 7.06 -16.39 -6.44
CA GLU A 125 7.71 -17.61 -6.96
C GLU A 125 7.46 -17.88 -8.46
N GLN A 126 6.49 -17.19 -9.06
CA GLN A 126 6.08 -17.36 -10.46
C GLN A 126 6.74 -16.35 -11.43
N GLN A 127 7.62 -15.48 -10.94
CA GLN A 127 8.39 -14.50 -11.72
C GLN A 127 9.87 -14.87 -11.78
#